data_AF-A0A511V4K3-F1
#
_entry.id   AF-A0A511V4K3-F1
#
_cell.length_a   1.000
_cell.length_b   1.000
_cell.length_c   1.000
_cell.angle_alpha   90.00
_cell.angle_beta   90.00
_cell.angle_gamma   90.00
#
_symmetry.space_group_name_H-M   'P 1'
#
loop_
_entity.id
_entity.type
_entity.pdbx_description
1 polymer ?
#
loop_
_entity_poly.entity_id
_entity_poly.type
_entity_poly.pdbx_seq_one_letter_code
_entity_poly.pdbx_strand_id
1 'polypeptide(L)'
;MELTEELIAEVNCEELPHPYRKMAELIGVAATLELAKHFGGTYEYMPKFDKAIGPARDRIICKEFDGTNYKDLARKYNLSETYIRSLTRPKEEGEQLEIEI
;
A
#
# COMPACT_ATOMS: atom_id res chain seq x y z
N MET A 1 -1.62 -27.12 -5.13
CA MET A 1 -0.39 -27.44 -5.89
C MET A 1 0.71 -26.57 -5.33
N GLU A 2 1.91 -27.11 -5.12
CA GLU A 2 3.05 -26.32 -4.68
C GLU A 2 3.70 -25.61 -5.87
N LEU A 3 4.20 -24.40 -5.64
CA LEU A 3 4.95 -23.66 -6.63
C LEU A 3 6.41 -24.11 -6.56
N THR A 4 6.94 -24.71 -7.61
CA THR A 4 8.34 -25.19 -7.68
C THR A 4 9.17 -24.33 -8.63
N GLU A 5 10.50 -24.38 -8.48
CA GLU A 5 11.42 -23.62 -9.33
C GLU A 5 11.30 -24.03 -10.81
N GLU A 6 11.10 -25.31 -11.09
CA GLU A 6 10.93 -25.83 -12.44
C GLU A 6 9.64 -25.29 -13.07
N LEU A 7 8.54 -25.24 -12.31
CA LEU A 7 7.29 -24.70 -12.81
C LEU A 7 7.41 -23.20 -13.11
N ILE A 8 8.05 -22.42 -12.22
CA ILE A 8 8.26 -20.99 -12.43
C ILE A 8 9.09 -20.74 -13.70
N ALA A 9 10.13 -21.54 -13.93
CA ALA A 9 11.01 -21.40 -15.09
C ALA A 9 10.29 -21.64 -16.44
N GLU A 10 9.27 -22.50 -16.45
CA GLU A 10 8.45 -22.79 -17.63
C GLU A 10 7.33 -21.77 -17.87
N VAL A 11 7.01 -20.90 -16.90
CA VAL A 11 5.94 -19.91 -17.07
C VAL A 11 6.36 -18.82 -18.04
N ASN A 12 5.65 -18.75 -19.17
CA ASN A 12 5.72 -17.64 -20.10
C ASN A 12 4.85 -16.46 -19.61
N CYS A 13 5.48 -15.31 -19.36
CA CYS A 13 4.79 -14.10 -18.93
C CYS A 13 3.68 -13.67 -19.88
N GLU A 14 3.86 -13.85 -21.20
CA GLU A 14 2.88 -13.48 -22.23
C GLU A 14 1.67 -14.41 -22.31
N GLU A 15 1.67 -15.51 -21.56
CA GLU A 15 0.54 -16.45 -21.49
C GLU A 15 -0.26 -16.27 -20.21
N LEU A 16 0.25 -15.48 -19.25
CA LEU A 16 -0.48 -15.19 -18.03
C LEU A 16 -1.78 -14.44 -18.32
N PRO A 17 -2.90 -14.82 -17.67
CA PRO A 17 -4.15 -14.09 -17.78
C PRO A 17 -4.06 -12.74 -17.08
N HIS A 18 -4.98 -11.83 -17.40
CA HIS A 18 -5.15 -10.60 -16.63
C HIS A 18 -5.73 -10.94 -15.24
N PRO A 19 -5.28 -10.30 -14.13
CA PRO A 19 -4.28 -9.23 -14.06
C PRO A 19 -2.81 -9.70 -13.91
N TYR A 20 -2.56 -11.00 -13.83
CA TYR A 20 -1.24 -11.55 -13.52
C TYR A 20 -0.16 -11.20 -14.52
N ARG A 21 -0.45 -11.11 -15.83
CA ARG A 21 0.57 -10.63 -16.79
C ARG A 21 1.16 -9.28 -16.42
N LYS A 22 0.28 -8.32 -16.11
CA LYS A 22 0.68 -6.96 -15.74
C LYS A 22 1.42 -6.94 -14.41
N MET A 23 1.07 -7.83 -13.48
CA MET A 23 1.82 -7.99 -12.24
C MET A 23 3.22 -8.57 -12.53
N ALA A 24 3.33 -9.60 -13.37
CA ALA A 24 4.60 -10.23 -13.70
C ALA A 24 5.57 -9.27 -14.40
N GLU A 25 5.08 -8.37 -15.24
CA GLU A 25 5.86 -7.26 -15.81
C GLU A 25 6.41 -6.29 -14.74
N LEU A 26 5.67 -6.08 -13.64
CA LEU A 26 6.02 -5.12 -12.59
C LEU A 26 6.90 -5.72 -11.48
N ILE A 27 6.63 -6.96 -11.07
CA ILE A 27 7.25 -7.59 -9.89
C ILE A 27 7.93 -8.94 -10.20
N GLY A 28 7.88 -9.39 -11.44
CA GLY A 28 8.39 -10.69 -11.87
C GLY A 28 7.38 -11.83 -11.72
N VAL A 29 7.64 -12.92 -12.46
CA VAL A 29 6.78 -14.11 -12.52
C VAL A 29 6.65 -14.79 -11.16
N ALA A 30 7.78 -15.04 -10.47
CA ALA A 30 7.77 -15.76 -9.19
C ALA A 30 6.88 -15.09 -8.14
N ALA A 31 7.05 -13.78 -7.89
CA ALA A 31 6.25 -13.04 -6.93
C ALA A 31 4.77 -12.96 -7.34
N THR A 32 4.49 -12.88 -8.64
CA THR A 32 3.11 -12.88 -9.15
C THR A 32 2.42 -14.21 -8.91
N LEU A 33 3.10 -15.34 -9.10
CA LEU A 33 2.53 -16.66 -8.87
C LEU A 33 2.29 -16.94 -7.38
N GLU A 34 3.14 -16.41 -6.49
CA GLU A 34 2.87 -16.42 -5.05
C GLU A 34 1.57 -15.65 -4.72
N LEU A 35 1.38 -14.45 -5.28
CA LEU A 35 0.11 -13.72 -5.11
C LEU A 35 -1.07 -14.51 -5.68
N ALA A 36 -0.92 -15.14 -6.85
CA ALA A 36 -1.97 -15.95 -7.46
C ALA A 36 -2.31 -17.19 -6.62
N LYS A 37 -1.32 -17.81 -5.97
CA LYS A 37 -1.53 -18.95 -5.07
C LYS A 37 -2.30 -18.54 -3.81
N HIS A 38 -2.03 -17.35 -3.28
CA HIS A 38 -2.65 -16.85 -2.05
C HIS A 38 -4.03 -16.23 -2.25
N PHE A 39 -4.22 -15.44 -3.30
CA PHE A 39 -5.44 -14.65 -3.54
C PHE A 39 -6.23 -15.12 -4.76
N GLY A 40 -5.72 -16.07 -5.55
CA GLY A 40 -6.40 -16.55 -6.74
C GLY A 40 -7.69 -17.31 -6.41
N GLY A 41 -8.73 -17.04 -7.19
CA GLY A 41 -10.05 -17.67 -7.01
C GLY A 41 -10.92 -17.02 -5.94
N THR A 42 -10.42 -16.00 -5.22
CA THR A 42 -11.20 -15.18 -4.30
C THR A 42 -11.46 -13.79 -4.89
N TYR A 43 -12.43 -13.06 -4.33
CA TYR A 43 -12.65 -11.65 -4.60
C TYR A 43 -12.05 -10.83 -3.45
N GLU A 44 -10.76 -10.51 -3.56
CA GLU A 44 -10.09 -9.64 -2.60
C GLU A 44 -10.17 -8.18 -3.04
N TYR A 45 -10.50 -7.27 -2.11
CA TYR A 45 -10.51 -5.84 -2.41
C TYR A 45 -9.08 -5.31 -2.42
N MET A 46 -8.64 -4.75 -3.55
CA MET A 46 -7.37 -4.04 -3.62
C MET A 46 -7.57 -2.56 -3.24
N PRO A 47 -7.13 -2.12 -2.04
CA PRO A 47 -7.32 -0.74 -1.61
C PRO A 47 -6.51 0.24 -2.48
N LYS A 48 -6.96 1.49 -2.50
CA LYS A 48 -6.24 2.58 -3.18
C LYS A 48 -4.83 2.72 -2.61
N PHE A 49 -3.87 3.05 -3.48
CA PHE A 49 -2.48 3.28 -3.10
C PHE A 49 -2.35 4.25 -1.91
N ASP A 50 -3.06 5.36 -1.92
CA ASP A 50 -3.06 6.35 -0.83
C ASP A 50 -3.46 5.78 0.53
N LYS A 51 -4.35 4.78 0.56
CA LYS A 51 -4.73 4.09 1.79
C LYS A 51 -3.61 3.17 2.28
N ALA A 52 -2.95 2.46 1.37
CA ALA A 52 -1.83 1.58 1.71
C ALA A 52 -0.64 2.36 2.28
N ILE A 53 -0.30 3.52 1.70
CA ILE A 53 0.82 4.34 2.17
C ILE A 53 0.45 5.35 3.26
N GLY A 54 -0.84 5.62 3.47
CA GLY A 54 -1.34 6.67 4.35
C GLY A 54 -0.71 6.66 5.74
N PRO A 55 -0.73 5.53 6.48
CA PRO A 55 -0.12 5.46 7.80
C PRO A 55 1.39 5.75 7.81
N ALA A 56 2.11 5.32 6.77
CA ALA A 56 3.56 5.58 6.66
C ALA A 56 3.82 7.06 6.35
N ARG A 57 3.10 7.63 5.39
CA ARG A 57 3.14 9.06 5.07
C ARG A 57 2.86 9.91 6.30
N ASP A 58 1.81 9.59 7.04
CA ASP A 58 1.38 10.38 8.20
C ASP A 58 2.45 10.34 9.31
N ARG A 59 3.12 9.20 9.54
CA ARG A 59 4.29 9.12 10.45
C ARG A 59 5.46 9.99 9.99
N ILE A 60 5.72 10.08 8.68
CA ILE A 60 6.78 10.94 8.13
C ILE A 60 6.41 12.41 8.34
N ILE A 61 5.15 12.79 8.07
CA ILE A 61 4.66 14.15 8.30
C ILE A 61 4.86 14.57 9.77
N CYS A 62 4.49 13.70 10.72
CA CYS A 62 4.68 14.02 12.15
C CYS A 62 6.16 14.16 12.54
N LYS A 63 7.08 13.43 11.88
CA LYS A 63 8.53 13.56 12.12
C LYS A 63 9.12 14.83 11.51
N GLU A 64 8.57 15.29 10.39
CA GLU A 64 9.00 16.52 9.71
C GLU A 64 8.37 17.79 10.31
N PHE A 65 7.38 17.65 11.19
CA PHE A 65 6.68 18.76 11.78
C PHE A 65 7.55 19.50 12.82
N ASP A 66 7.73 20.81 12.62
CA ASP A 66 8.59 21.65 13.48
C ASP A 66 7.80 22.54 14.47
N GLY A 67 6.47 22.40 14.50
CA GLY A 67 5.58 23.25 15.32
C GLY A 67 4.88 24.34 14.52
N THR A 68 5.39 24.72 13.35
CA THR A 68 4.89 25.90 12.59
C THR A 68 4.72 25.66 11.09
N ASN A 69 5.43 24.69 10.51
CA ASN A 69 5.50 24.41 9.06
C ASN A 69 4.25 23.74 8.43
N TYR A 70 3.05 24.03 8.96
CA TYR A 70 1.79 23.44 8.47
C TYR A 70 1.56 23.63 6.98
N LYS A 71 1.79 24.85 6.46
CA LYS A 71 1.59 25.22 5.06
C LYS A 71 2.54 24.49 4.12
N ASP A 72 3.78 24.33 4.55
CA ASP A 72 4.82 23.70 3.75
C ASP A 72 4.58 22.20 3.64
N LEU A 73 4.20 21.56 4.74
CA LEU A 73 3.80 20.14 4.74
C LEU A 73 2.53 19.90 3.91
N ALA A 74 1.52 20.76 4.04
CA ALA A 74 0.30 20.68 3.24
C ALA A 74 0.60 20.71 1.73
N ARG A 75 1.48 21.62 1.29
CA ARG A 75 1.93 21.70 -0.11
C ARG A 75 2.77 20.49 -0.53
N LYS A 76 3.76 20.11 0.29
CA LYS A 76 4.69 19.01 -0.01
C LYS A 76 3.96 17.68 -0.22
N TYR A 77 2.95 17.39 0.60
CA TYR A 77 2.21 16.14 0.55
C TYR A 77 0.87 16.23 -0.20
N ASN A 78 0.54 17.40 -0.76
CA ASN A 78 -0.74 17.69 -1.42
C ASN A 78 -1.95 17.35 -0.52
N LEU A 79 -1.93 17.86 0.71
CA LEU A 79 -2.96 17.66 1.75
C LEU A 79 -3.50 19.01 2.22
N SER A 80 -4.66 19.00 2.88
CA SER A 80 -5.19 20.22 3.50
C SER A 80 -4.41 20.57 4.77
N GLU A 81 -4.24 21.86 5.06
CA GLU A 81 -3.67 22.31 6.34
C GLU A 81 -4.46 21.75 7.54
N THR A 82 -5.78 21.59 7.40
CA THR A 82 -6.64 20.97 8.43
C THR A 82 -6.23 19.52 8.71
N TYR A 83 -5.96 18.73 7.68
CA TYR A 83 -5.51 17.35 7.86
C TYR A 83 -4.13 17.30 8.52
N ILE A 84 -3.17 18.12 8.06
CA ILE A 84 -1.85 18.21 8.72
C ILE A 84 -2.01 18.56 10.20
N ARG A 85 -2.83 19.55 10.54
CA ARG A 85 -3.12 19.92 11.94
C ARG A 85 -3.68 18.75 12.75
N SER A 86 -4.59 17.96 12.18
CA SER A 86 -5.14 16.77 12.85
C SER A 86 -4.09 15.68 13.11
N LEU A 87 -3.12 15.52 12.21
CA LEU A 87 -2.04 14.54 12.39
C LEU A 87 -1.04 14.96 13.47
N THR A 88 -0.73 16.25 13.53
CA THR A 88 0.28 16.81 14.44
C THR A 88 -0.27 17.18 15.82
N ARG A 89 -1.60 17.16 15.99
CA ARG A 89 -2.22 17.43 17.28
C ARG A 89 -1.87 16.28 18.23
N PRO A 90 -1.52 16.55 19.49
CA PRO A 90 -1.38 15.49 20.49
C PRO A 90 -2.70 14.71 20.54
N LYS A 91 -2.65 13.39 20.31
CA LYS A 91 -3.82 12.54 20.52
C LYS A 91 -4.05 12.47 22.02
N GLU A 92 -5.21 12.91 22.47
CA GLU A 92 -5.68 12.58 23.82
C GLU A 92 -5.84 11.06 23.89
N GLU A 93 -5.42 10.43 24.99
CA GLU A 93 -5.48 8.98 25.20
C GLU A 93 -6.96 8.53 25.14
N GLY A 94 -7.43 8.08 23.96
CA GLY A 94 -8.82 7.66 23.81
C GLY A 94 -9.31 7.31 22.40
N GLU A 95 -8.66 7.75 21.33
CA GLU A 95 -9.09 7.42 19.96
C GLU A 95 -8.27 6.27 19.36
N GLN A 96 -8.58 5.04 19.79
CA GLN A 96 -8.31 3.85 18.98
C GLN A 96 -9.44 3.72 17.96
N LEU A 97 -9.14 4.03 16.69
CA LEU A 97 -9.95 3.54 15.58
C LEU A 97 -9.55 2.08 15.36
N GLU A 98 -10.32 1.17 15.94
CA GLU A 98 -10.37 -0.21 15.50
C GLU A 98 -10.83 -0.20 14.04
N ILE A 99 -9.93 -0.61 13.14
CA ILE A 99 -10.33 -1.14 11.85
C ILE A 99 -10.31 -2.65 12.07
N GLU A 100 -11.42 -3.20 12.54
CA GLU A 100 -11.66 -4.63 12.45
C GLU A 100 -11.75 -4.98 10.96
N ILE A 101 -11.03 -6.04 10.57
CA ILE A 101 -11.04 -6.67 9.24
C ILE A 101 -12.25 -7.59 9.15
#